data_AF-A0A800JN12-F1
#
_entry.id   AF-A0A800JN12-F1
#
_cell.length_a   1.000
_cell.length_b   1.000
_cell.length_c   1.000
_cell.angle_alpha   90.00
_cell.angle_beta   90.00
_cell.angle_gamma   90.00
#
_symmetry.space_group_name_H-M   'P 1'
#
loop_
_entity.id
_entity.type
_entity.pdbx_description
1 polymer ?
#
loop_
_entity_poly.entity_id
_entity_poly.type
_entity_poly.pdbx_seq_one_letter_code
_entity_poly.pdbx_strand_id
1 'polypeptide(L)'
;MSWRPLTVLILTSVGCATWRTVGSYEGWSLHEARHGNVDAAHWQAQVEPAKAAVEAWMGEFQVPVQVHALDQPVHLTDDGQGIVHAAETYQDVPGLHQTEVRGYHLRGNGRSQAGLIFVRDPNSPTLVHELVHARLAEDEEELPLWFEEGIASLLSDGLMFEGRWIRDGFSAWPWSELRTRRPDGIELLNILELQPTSSSSVRENVLAHLVGWALVFDLWRETHSDDWHVWQAAFDWEHPLQDAQRRLNRVLSTAVPAEWLRARLASNNRGVRLAALRGSWKIACPKVGTVLLNALEQETDSEVRVALAINILASGKGIASTSAGLLQAHERAKLALTRSPLPIPSENLAVQRLVLALVDAAPGTDPNAGAALESLRRFWDE
;
A
#
# COMPACT_ATOMS: atom_id res chain seq x y z
N MET A 1 -11.48 -3.27 -43.39
CA MET A 1 -12.01 -4.60 -43.01
C MET A 1 -10.95 -5.29 -42.18
N SER A 2 -10.73 -4.87 -40.93
CA SER A 2 -11.45 -5.28 -39.71
C SER A 2 -11.33 -6.77 -39.40
N TRP A 3 -10.20 -7.14 -38.80
CA TRP A 3 -10.10 -8.28 -37.91
C TRP A 3 -9.36 -7.79 -36.66
N ARG A 4 -10.11 -7.23 -35.71
CA ARG A 4 -9.67 -7.10 -34.32
C ARG A 4 -9.84 -8.48 -33.69
N PRO A 5 -8.80 -9.13 -33.14
CA PRO A 5 -9.03 -10.28 -32.29
C PRO A 5 -9.72 -9.76 -31.03
N LEU A 6 -10.98 -10.19 -30.84
CA LEU A 6 -11.67 -10.14 -29.55
C LEU A 6 -10.89 -11.06 -28.59
N THR A 7 -10.20 -10.49 -27.62
CA THR A 7 -9.80 -11.25 -26.44
C THR A 7 -10.91 -11.11 -25.41
N VAL A 8 -11.75 -12.14 -25.36
CA VAL A 8 -12.74 -12.35 -24.30
C VAL A 8 -11.98 -12.76 -23.05
N LEU A 9 -12.19 -12.02 -21.96
CA LEU A 9 -11.79 -12.41 -20.61
C LEU A 9 -12.56 -13.71 -20.27
N ILE A 10 -11.90 -14.87 -20.31
CA ILE A 10 -12.50 -16.13 -19.85
C ILE A 10 -12.19 -16.24 -18.35
N LEU A 11 -13.13 -15.77 -17.54
CA LEU A 11 -13.26 -16.13 -16.13
C LEU A 11 -13.58 -17.63 -16.04
N THR A 12 -12.57 -18.49 -15.89
CA THR A 12 -12.82 -19.88 -15.49
C THR A 12 -13.08 -19.93 -13.99
N SER A 13 -14.35 -20.20 -13.65
CA SER A 13 -14.91 -20.55 -12.35
C SER A 13 -15.17 -19.42 -11.34
N VAL A 14 -16.10 -18.53 -11.69
CA VAL A 14 -17.07 -18.06 -10.70
C VAL A 14 -17.89 -19.29 -10.30
N GLY A 15 -17.48 -20.01 -9.26
CA GLY A 15 -18.45 -20.82 -8.50
C GLY A 15 -19.61 -19.88 -8.17
N CYS A 16 -20.85 -20.28 -8.44
CA CYS A 16 -22.07 -19.45 -8.45
C CYS A 16 -22.34 -18.67 -7.14
N ALA A 17 -21.47 -17.72 -6.79
CA ALA A 17 -21.65 -16.77 -5.73
C ALA A 17 -22.69 -15.79 -6.23
N THR A 18 -23.90 -15.96 -5.72
CA THR A 18 -24.95 -14.99 -5.90
C THR A 18 -24.67 -13.86 -4.93
N TRP A 19 -24.36 -12.68 -5.46
CA TRP A 19 -24.11 -11.48 -4.68
C TRP A 19 -25.44 -10.90 -4.17
N ARG A 20 -25.47 -10.42 -2.93
CA ARG A 20 -26.58 -9.63 -2.38
C ARG A 20 -26.08 -8.27 -1.93
N THR A 21 -26.88 -7.24 -2.21
CA THR A 21 -26.63 -5.89 -1.70
C THR A 21 -26.93 -5.84 -0.21
N VAL A 22 -25.97 -5.38 0.57
CA VAL A 22 -26.04 -5.25 2.04
C VAL A 22 -26.29 -3.80 2.44
N GLY A 23 -25.78 -2.86 1.63
CA GLY A 23 -25.95 -1.43 1.83
C GLY A 23 -25.99 -0.69 0.50
N SER A 24 -26.77 0.38 0.45
CA SER A 24 -26.81 1.32 -0.67
C SER A 24 -26.66 2.72 -0.11
N TYR A 25 -25.68 3.44 -0.64
CA TYR A 25 -25.23 4.74 -0.17
C TYR A 25 -25.19 5.71 -1.35
N GLU A 26 -24.87 6.97 -1.07
CA GLU A 26 -24.79 7.98 -2.13
C GLU A 26 -23.58 7.69 -3.03
N GLY A 27 -23.85 7.36 -4.30
CA GLY A 27 -22.83 7.09 -5.30
C GLY A 27 -22.10 5.75 -5.16
N TRP A 28 -22.47 4.88 -4.21
CA TRP A 28 -21.88 3.53 -4.12
C TRP A 28 -22.78 2.50 -3.41
N SER A 29 -22.44 1.22 -3.54
CA SER A 29 -23.17 0.10 -2.91
C SER A 29 -22.22 -0.99 -2.41
N LEU A 30 -22.62 -1.67 -1.33
CA LEU A 30 -21.88 -2.79 -0.74
C LEU A 30 -22.59 -4.10 -1.04
N HIS A 31 -21.85 -5.08 -1.54
CA HIS A 31 -22.33 -6.40 -1.90
C HIS A 31 -21.52 -7.48 -1.19
N GLU A 32 -22.19 -8.55 -0.77
CA GLU A 32 -21.53 -9.73 -0.21
C GLU A 32 -22.04 -11.01 -0.86
N ALA A 33 -21.24 -12.07 -0.84
CA ALA A 33 -21.69 -13.41 -1.22
C ALA A 33 -22.84 -13.86 -0.28
N ARG A 34 -23.80 -14.66 -0.76
CA ARG A 34 -25.03 -15.03 -0.03
C ARG A 34 -24.86 -15.47 1.45
N HIS A 35 -23.68 -15.95 1.86
CA HIS A 35 -23.38 -16.38 3.23
C HIS A 35 -22.37 -15.48 3.99
N GLY A 36 -22.07 -14.30 3.47
CA GLY A 36 -21.27 -13.31 4.17
C GLY A 36 -21.97 -12.79 5.43
N ASN A 37 -21.16 -12.36 6.40
CA ASN A 37 -21.61 -11.64 7.60
C ASN A 37 -20.85 -10.30 7.69
N VAL A 38 -20.98 -9.49 6.64
CA VAL A 38 -20.30 -8.21 6.53
C VAL A 38 -20.92 -7.18 7.49
N ASP A 39 -20.06 -6.52 8.28
CA ASP A 39 -20.45 -5.35 9.07
C ASP A 39 -20.52 -4.10 8.18
N ALA A 40 -21.72 -3.79 7.69
CA ALA A 40 -21.96 -2.67 6.79
C ALA A 40 -21.54 -1.31 7.38
N ALA A 41 -21.66 -1.11 8.70
CA ALA A 41 -21.27 0.15 9.34
C ALA A 41 -19.74 0.30 9.36
N HIS A 42 -19.02 -0.79 9.63
CA HIS A 42 -17.57 -0.80 9.55
C HIS A 42 -17.07 -0.53 8.13
N TRP A 43 -17.67 -1.16 7.12
CA TRP A 43 -17.33 -0.91 5.72
C TRP A 43 -17.63 0.53 5.30
N GLN A 44 -18.80 1.07 5.66
CA GLN A 44 -19.13 2.46 5.35
C GLN A 44 -18.10 3.43 5.94
N ALA A 45 -17.66 3.22 7.17
CA ALA A 45 -16.65 4.06 7.83
C ALA A 45 -15.28 4.06 7.15
N GLN A 46 -15.00 3.10 6.25
CA GLN A 46 -13.75 2.99 5.50
C GLN A 46 -13.93 3.40 4.04
N VAL A 47 -15.03 3.01 3.39
CA VAL A 47 -15.31 3.32 1.98
C VAL A 47 -15.60 4.80 1.78
N GLU A 48 -16.41 5.43 2.65
CA GLU A 48 -16.80 6.84 2.47
C GLU A 48 -15.59 7.78 2.43
N PRO A 49 -14.65 7.76 3.39
CA PRO A 49 -13.52 8.66 3.33
C PRO A 49 -12.48 8.26 2.27
N ALA A 50 -12.40 6.98 1.89
CA ALA A 50 -11.56 6.52 0.79
C ALA A 50 -12.08 7.07 -0.56
N LYS A 51 -13.38 6.93 -0.82
CA LYS A 51 -14.06 7.49 -1.99
C LYS A 51 -13.90 9.00 -2.06
N ALA A 52 -14.20 9.70 -0.97
CA ALA A 52 -14.07 11.16 -0.91
C ALA A 52 -12.64 11.63 -1.19
N ALA A 53 -11.62 10.88 -0.77
CA ALA A 53 -10.23 11.21 -1.07
C ALA A 53 -9.89 11.02 -2.55
N VAL A 54 -10.31 9.90 -3.16
CA VAL A 54 -10.12 9.67 -4.60
C VAL A 54 -10.82 10.75 -5.41
N GLU A 55 -12.04 11.13 -5.05
CA GLU A 55 -12.78 12.21 -5.73
C GLU A 55 -12.10 13.57 -5.59
N ALA A 56 -11.51 13.86 -4.42
CA ALA A 56 -10.76 15.09 -4.20
C ALA A 56 -9.51 15.20 -5.09
N TRP A 57 -8.92 14.08 -5.52
CA TRP A 57 -7.72 14.05 -6.36
C TRP A 57 -8.00 13.89 -7.85
N MET A 58 -9.01 13.09 -8.20
CA MET A 58 -9.25 12.63 -9.57
C MET A 58 -10.59 13.09 -10.13
N GLY A 59 -11.38 13.84 -9.34
CA GLY A 59 -12.73 14.25 -9.67
C GLY A 59 -13.78 13.20 -9.29
N GLU A 60 -15.03 13.64 -9.22
CA GLU A 60 -16.18 12.83 -8.82
C GLU A 60 -16.40 11.63 -9.73
N PHE A 61 -16.80 10.49 -9.15
CA PHE A 61 -17.20 9.31 -9.90
C PHE A 61 -18.46 9.61 -10.73
N GLN A 62 -18.42 9.29 -12.02
CA GLN A 62 -19.54 9.47 -12.94
C GLN A 62 -20.50 8.27 -12.93
N VAL A 63 -20.02 7.09 -12.52
CA VAL A 63 -20.84 5.90 -12.30
C VAL A 63 -20.81 5.46 -10.84
N PRO A 64 -21.90 4.89 -10.31
CA PRO A 64 -21.89 4.36 -8.96
C PRO A 64 -20.88 3.23 -8.77
N VAL A 65 -20.10 3.31 -7.70
CA VAL A 65 -19.14 2.26 -7.32
C VAL A 65 -19.86 1.08 -6.66
N GLN A 66 -19.49 -0.14 -7.04
CA GLN A 66 -19.99 -1.38 -6.48
C GLN A 66 -18.83 -2.09 -5.77
N VAL A 67 -18.88 -2.10 -4.44
CA VAL A 67 -17.87 -2.74 -3.60
C VAL A 67 -18.35 -4.14 -3.25
N HIS A 68 -17.59 -5.15 -3.67
CA HIS A 68 -17.85 -6.55 -3.42
C HIS A 68 -16.91 -7.08 -2.34
N ALA A 69 -17.45 -7.39 -1.15
CA ALA A 69 -16.69 -7.98 -0.06
C ALA A 69 -16.39 -9.45 -0.36
N LEU A 70 -15.10 -9.80 -0.52
CA LEU A 70 -14.66 -11.18 -0.74
C LEU A 70 -14.71 -11.97 0.57
N ASP A 71 -15.14 -13.22 0.50
CA ASP A 71 -15.22 -14.14 1.65
C ASP A 71 -14.00 -15.05 1.78
N GLN A 72 -13.10 -15.04 0.79
CA GLN A 72 -11.91 -15.88 0.72
C GLN A 72 -10.72 -15.09 0.15
N PRO A 73 -9.48 -15.46 0.53
CA PRO A 73 -8.29 -14.98 -0.17
C PRO A 73 -8.34 -15.28 -1.65
N VAL A 74 -7.61 -14.49 -2.43
CA VAL A 74 -7.47 -14.70 -3.87
C VAL A 74 -6.00 -14.65 -4.27
N HIS A 75 -5.61 -15.46 -5.25
CA HIS A 75 -4.29 -15.44 -5.87
C HIS A 75 -4.43 -15.08 -7.35
N LEU A 76 -3.37 -14.49 -7.91
CA LEU A 76 -3.23 -14.36 -9.35
C LEU A 76 -2.92 -15.73 -9.97
N THR A 77 -3.52 -16.03 -11.12
CA THR A 77 -3.14 -17.19 -11.94
C THR A 77 -1.72 -17.03 -12.51
N ASP A 78 -1.12 -18.12 -13.01
CA ASP A 78 0.26 -18.09 -13.54
C ASP A 78 0.45 -17.09 -14.70
N ASP A 79 -0.62 -16.81 -15.45
CA ASP A 79 -0.69 -15.81 -16.52
C ASP A 79 -1.00 -14.38 -16.02
N GLY A 80 -0.96 -14.18 -14.69
CA GLY A 80 -1.01 -12.90 -13.97
C GLY A 80 -2.26 -12.04 -14.20
N GLN A 81 -3.27 -12.57 -14.92
CA GLN A 81 -4.49 -11.84 -15.27
C GLN A 81 -5.74 -12.41 -14.61
N GLY A 82 -5.76 -13.72 -14.37
CA GLY A 82 -6.87 -14.39 -13.71
C GLY A 82 -6.76 -14.30 -12.20
N ILE A 83 -7.90 -14.41 -11.54
CA ILE A 83 -8.00 -14.45 -10.09
C ILE A 83 -8.66 -15.76 -9.71
N VAL A 84 -8.03 -16.48 -8.79
CA VAL A 84 -8.55 -17.74 -8.24
C VAL A 84 -8.72 -17.62 -6.74
N HIS A 85 -9.81 -18.17 -6.21
CA HIS A 85 -9.96 -18.32 -4.77
C HIS A 85 -8.87 -19.23 -4.23
N ALA A 86 -8.20 -18.76 -3.18
CA ALA A 86 -7.05 -19.43 -2.59
C ALA A 86 -7.35 -19.84 -1.15
N ALA A 87 -6.75 -20.97 -0.74
CA ALA A 87 -6.78 -21.40 0.66
C ALA A 87 -5.79 -20.60 1.51
N GLU A 88 -4.71 -20.12 0.89
CA GLU A 88 -3.65 -19.36 1.53
C GLU A 88 -3.85 -17.86 1.30
N THR A 89 -3.36 -17.04 2.23
CA THR A 89 -3.43 -15.58 2.12
C THR A 89 -2.32 -15.01 1.26
N TYR A 90 -1.16 -15.67 1.26
CA TYR A 90 0.04 -15.17 0.62
C TYR A 90 0.39 -16.03 -0.59
N GLN A 91 0.72 -15.37 -1.69
CA GLN A 91 1.20 -15.98 -2.91
C GLN A 91 2.72 -15.84 -3.01
N ASP A 92 3.40 -16.95 -3.31
CA ASP A 92 4.81 -16.92 -3.68
C ASP A 92 4.98 -16.26 -5.05
N VAL A 93 5.82 -15.21 -5.10
CA VAL A 93 6.12 -14.50 -6.36
C VAL A 93 7.56 -14.82 -6.76
N PRO A 94 7.80 -15.41 -7.95
CA PRO A 94 9.13 -15.79 -8.38
C PRO A 94 10.13 -14.63 -8.30
N GLY A 95 11.18 -14.83 -7.51
CA GLY A 95 12.22 -13.81 -7.35
C GLY A 95 11.72 -12.51 -6.70
N LEU A 96 10.60 -12.49 -5.99
CA LEU A 96 10.19 -11.41 -5.04
C LEU A 96 9.86 -12.02 -3.66
N HIS A 97 9.51 -11.19 -2.67
CA HIS A 97 8.90 -11.70 -1.43
C HIS A 97 7.45 -12.12 -1.67
N GLN A 98 6.88 -12.89 -0.74
CA GLN A 98 5.47 -13.26 -0.76
C GLN A 98 4.59 -12.00 -0.79
N THR A 99 3.50 -12.05 -1.57
CA THR A 99 2.54 -10.95 -1.70
C THR A 99 1.15 -11.40 -1.30
N GLU A 100 0.32 -10.48 -0.82
CA GLU A 100 -1.09 -10.71 -0.55
C GLU A 100 -1.93 -9.87 -1.53
N VAL A 101 -2.84 -10.51 -2.25
CA VAL A 101 -3.82 -9.81 -3.07
C VAL A 101 -5.06 -9.57 -2.21
N ARG A 102 -5.24 -8.32 -1.76
CA ARG A 102 -6.35 -7.92 -0.88
C ARG A 102 -7.56 -7.41 -1.63
N GLY A 103 -7.41 -7.07 -2.89
CA GLY A 103 -8.49 -6.56 -3.72
C GLY A 103 -8.13 -6.64 -5.20
N TYR A 104 -9.12 -6.34 -6.03
CA TYR A 104 -8.97 -6.17 -7.46
C TYR A 104 -10.14 -5.39 -8.05
N HIS A 105 -9.88 -4.72 -9.17
CA HIS A 105 -10.86 -4.07 -10.01
C HIS A 105 -11.20 -4.95 -11.22
N LEU A 106 -12.48 -5.03 -11.57
CA LEU A 106 -12.90 -5.76 -12.77
C LEU A 106 -12.91 -4.83 -13.99
N ARG A 107 -11.97 -5.03 -14.89
CA ARG A 107 -11.99 -4.40 -16.21
C ARG A 107 -13.00 -5.09 -17.12
N GLY A 108 -13.86 -4.32 -17.77
CA GLY A 108 -14.69 -4.88 -18.82
C GLY A 108 -15.30 -3.84 -19.75
N ASN A 109 -15.93 -4.33 -20.82
CA ASN A 109 -16.37 -3.52 -21.94
C ASN A 109 -17.67 -2.78 -21.60
N GLY A 110 -17.54 -1.67 -20.86
CA GLY A 110 -18.63 -0.71 -20.65
C GLY A 110 -18.55 0.02 -19.32
N ARG A 111 -19.05 1.27 -19.30
CA ARG A 111 -19.09 2.13 -18.10
C ARG A 111 -19.74 1.48 -16.88
N SER A 112 -20.66 0.52 -17.07
CA SER A 112 -21.27 -0.21 -15.96
C SER A 112 -20.32 -1.15 -15.21
N GLN A 113 -19.18 -1.50 -15.80
CA GLN A 113 -18.13 -2.33 -15.17
C GLN A 113 -17.01 -1.50 -14.56
N ALA A 114 -16.87 -0.22 -14.95
CA ALA A 114 -15.84 0.68 -14.42
C ALA A 114 -15.92 0.84 -12.90
N GLY A 115 -17.11 0.82 -12.31
CA GLY A 115 -17.29 0.96 -10.86
C GLY A 115 -17.12 -0.32 -10.03
N LEU A 116 -16.77 -1.48 -10.61
CA LEU A 116 -16.78 -2.76 -9.88
C LEU A 116 -15.43 -3.05 -9.23
N ILE A 117 -15.39 -3.04 -7.90
CA ILE A 117 -14.22 -3.40 -7.11
C ILE A 117 -14.54 -4.56 -6.16
N PHE A 118 -13.55 -5.42 -5.93
CA PHE A 118 -13.63 -6.57 -5.05
C PHE A 118 -12.55 -6.43 -3.99
N VAL A 119 -12.91 -6.51 -2.71
CA VAL A 119 -11.97 -6.26 -1.61
C VAL A 119 -12.24 -7.27 -0.49
N ARG A 120 -11.17 -7.85 0.07
CA ARG A 120 -11.24 -8.88 1.12
C ARG A 120 -11.73 -8.35 2.46
N ASP A 121 -11.19 -7.22 2.88
CA ASP A 121 -11.48 -6.59 4.14
C ASP A 121 -11.61 -5.07 3.94
N PRO A 122 -12.28 -4.32 4.83
CA PRO A 122 -12.44 -2.87 4.69
C PRO A 122 -11.12 -2.14 5.01
N ASN A 123 -10.05 -2.52 4.32
CA ASN A 123 -8.73 -1.91 4.38
C ASN A 123 -8.73 -0.63 3.56
N SER A 124 -8.60 0.52 4.20
CA SER A 124 -8.58 1.82 3.51
C SER A 124 -7.53 1.93 2.40
N PRO A 125 -6.26 1.51 2.59
CA PRO A 125 -5.28 1.46 1.50
C PRO A 125 -5.80 0.69 0.27
N THR A 126 -6.23 -0.56 0.44
CA THR A 126 -6.76 -1.37 -0.67
C THR A 126 -7.97 -0.72 -1.31
N LEU A 127 -8.90 -0.18 -0.51
CA LEU A 127 -10.07 0.53 -1.02
C LEU A 127 -9.67 1.72 -1.90
N VAL A 128 -8.74 2.57 -1.44
CA VAL A 128 -8.25 3.70 -2.24
C VAL A 128 -7.59 3.21 -3.53
N HIS A 129 -6.78 2.16 -3.47
CA HIS A 129 -6.12 1.57 -4.63
C HIS A 129 -7.14 1.16 -5.70
N GLU A 130 -8.12 0.34 -5.32
CA GLU A 130 -9.13 -0.14 -6.28
C GLU A 130 -10.09 0.96 -6.76
N LEU A 131 -10.37 1.95 -5.90
CA LEU A 131 -11.18 3.12 -6.29
C LEU A 131 -10.46 4.00 -7.32
N VAL A 132 -9.13 4.10 -7.26
CA VAL A 132 -8.34 4.77 -8.30
C VAL A 132 -8.48 4.05 -9.63
N HIS A 133 -8.36 2.72 -9.67
CA HIS A 133 -8.59 1.93 -10.87
C HIS A 133 -10.01 2.12 -11.42
N ALA A 134 -11.01 2.10 -10.53
CA ALA A 134 -12.39 2.36 -10.91
C ALA A 134 -12.58 3.75 -11.53
N ARG A 135 -11.91 4.78 -10.99
CA ARG A 135 -11.99 6.15 -11.50
C ARG A 135 -11.28 6.29 -12.84
N LEU A 136 -10.08 5.72 -12.99
CA LEU A 136 -9.33 5.72 -14.25
C LEU A 136 -10.09 5.00 -15.37
N ALA A 137 -10.80 3.92 -15.03
CA ALA A 137 -11.63 3.19 -15.99
C ALA A 137 -12.81 4.03 -16.57
N GLU A 138 -13.18 5.16 -15.96
CA GLU A 138 -14.18 6.09 -16.50
C GLU A 138 -13.61 7.06 -17.55
N ASP A 139 -12.31 7.37 -17.50
CA ASP A 139 -11.68 8.39 -18.36
C ASP A 139 -11.41 7.89 -19.80
N GLU A 140 -11.66 6.60 -20.08
CA GLU A 140 -11.49 5.93 -21.39
C GLU A 140 -10.06 6.06 -21.98
N GLU A 141 -9.08 6.52 -21.20
CA GLU A 141 -7.68 6.64 -21.59
C GLU A 141 -6.92 5.31 -21.39
N GLU A 142 -6.19 4.87 -22.42
CA GLU A 142 -5.34 3.68 -22.32
C GLU A 142 -3.98 4.05 -21.71
N LEU A 143 -3.85 3.82 -20.40
CA LEU A 143 -2.58 3.96 -19.67
C LEU A 143 -1.80 2.64 -19.67
N PRO A 144 -0.46 2.68 -19.75
CA PRO A 144 0.33 1.48 -19.55
C PRO A 144 0.19 0.99 -18.10
N LEU A 145 0.27 -0.32 -17.90
CA LEU A 145 -0.04 -0.96 -16.62
C LEU A 145 0.78 -0.37 -15.46
N TRP A 146 2.08 -0.16 -15.66
CA TRP A 146 2.94 0.43 -14.62
C TRP A 146 2.48 1.82 -14.16
N PHE A 147 1.92 2.64 -15.06
CA PHE A 147 1.55 4.01 -14.73
C PHE A 147 0.25 4.03 -13.95
N GLU A 148 -0.74 3.24 -14.39
CA GLU A 148 -2.00 3.04 -13.66
C GLU A 148 -1.75 2.49 -12.25
N GLU A 149 -0.99 1.40 -12.12
CA GLU A 149 -0.63 0.83 -10.82
C GLU A 149 0.22 1.79 -9.97
N GLY A 150 1.02 2.63 -10.62
CA GLY A 150 1.80 3.67 -9.98
C GLY A 150 0.95 4.77 -9.36
N ILE A 151 -0.09 5.24 -10.06
CA ILE A 151 -1.06 6.21 -9.52
C ILE A 151 -1.82 5.58 -8.35
N ALA A 152 -2.34 4.38 -8.54
CA ALA A 152 -3.09 3.67 -7.51
C ALA A 152 -2.23 3.47 -6.25
N SER A 153 -0.99 2.99 -6.41
CA SER A 153 -0.03 2.81 -5.30
C SER A 153 0.33 4.11 -4.60
N LEU A 154 0.59 5.21 -5.35
CA LEU A 154 0.90 6.52 -4.77
C LEU A 154 -0.25 7.06 -3.91
N LEU A 155 -1.49 6.94 -4.39
CA LEU A 155 -2.66 7.49 -3.71
C LEU A 155 -3.14 6.59 -2.55
N SER A 156 -2.95 5.28 -2.66
CA SER A 156 -3.27 4.30 -1.62
C SER A 156 -2.26 4.20 -0.49
N ASP A 157 -1.09 4.82 -0.65
CA ASP A 157 -0.10 4.91 0.42
C ASP A 157 -0.47 6.02 1.40
N GLY A 158 -0.96 5.64 2.59
CA GLY A 158 -1.49 6.59 3.56
C GLY A 158 -2.09 5.94 4.79
N LEU A 159 -2.91 6.68 5.54
CA LEU A 159 -3.58 6.20 6.75
C LEU A 159 -4.97 6.81 6.89
N MET A 160 -5.94 5.99 7.30
CA MET A 160 -7.22 6.49 7.82
C MET A 160 -7.03 7.08 9.22
N PHE A 161 -7.21 8.39 9.35
CA PHE A 161 -7.00 9.11 10.60
C PHE A 161 -8.14 10.11 10.83
N GLU A 162 -8.84 9.96 11.97
CA GLU A 162 -9.98 10.80 12.35
C GLU A 162 -11.05 10.92 11.25
N GLY A 163 -11.39 9.79 10.62
CA GLY A 163 -12.40 9.70 9.58
C GLY A 163 -12.00 10.31 8.24
N ARG A 164 -10.70 10.57 8.03
CA ARG A 164 -10.16 11.09 6.77
C ARG A 164 -8.96 10.27 6.32
N TRP A 165 -8.85 10.10 5.02
CA TRP A 165 -7.68 9.50 4.42
C TRP A 165 -6.54 10.53 4.32
N ILE A 166 -5.38 10.19 4.88
CA ILE A 166 -4.17 11.01 4.84
C ILE A 166 -3.13 10.29 3.97
N ARG A 167 -2.93 10.78 2.74
CA ARG A 167 -1.88 10.28 1.84
C ARG A 167 -0.49 10.59 2.39
N ASP A 168 0.39 9.59 2.37
CA ASP A 168 1.83 9.78 2.46
C ASP A 168 2.46 9.77 1.06
N GLY A 169 2.32 8.68 0.33
CA GLY A 169 2.81 8.51 -1.03
C GLY A 169 4.16 7.80 -1.12
N PHE A 170 4.89 7.64 -0.01
CA PHE A 170 6.13 6.90 0.02
C PHE A 170 5.91 5.49 0.58
N SER A 171 5.82 4.51 -0.31
CA SER A 171 5.69 3.11 0.07
C SER A 171 7.06 2.48 0.37
N ALA A 172 7.20 1.95 1.58
CA ALA A 172 8.45 1.41 2.09
C ALA A 172 8.77 0.04 1.48
N TRP A 173 7.76 -0.80 1.24
CA TRP A 173 7.96 -2.12 0.65
C TRP A 173 8.48 -2.04 -0.79
N PRO A 174 7.85 -1.30 -1.73
CA PRO A 174 8.39 -1.14 -3.08
C PRO A 174 9.82 -0.60 -3.11
N TRP A 175 10.14 0.39 -2.27
CA TRP A 175 11.50 0.90 -2.18
C TRP A 175 12.52 -0.17 -1.76
N SER A 176 12.21 -0.94 -0.72
CA SER A 176 13.07 -2.00 -0.21
C SER A 176 13.27 -3.13 -1.23
N GLU A 177 12.18 -3.55 -1.87
CA GLU A 177 12.18 -4.63 -2.84
C GLU A 177 13.00 -4.25 -4.08
N LEU A 178 12.73 -3.09 -4.68
CA LEU A 178 13.45 -2.62 -5.87
C LEU A 178 14.93 -2.33 -5.63
N ARG A 179 15.33 -2.01 -4.39
CA ARG A 179 16.75 -1.87 -4.06
C ARG A 179 17.48 -3.20 -4.00
N THR A 180 16.79 -4.26 -3.58
CA THR A 180 17.36 -5.59 -3.47
C THR A 180 17.29 -6.32 -4.82
N ARG A 181 16.20 -6.13 -5.55
CA ARG A 181 15.83 -6.90 -6.75
C ARG A 181 15.40 -5.97 -7.88
N ARG A 182 16.31 -5.08 -8.25
CA ARG A 182 16.08 -4.12 -9.33
C ARG A 182 15.96 -4.86 -10.67
N PRO A 183 14.92 -4.58 -11.49
CA PRO A 183 14.85 -5.13 -12.83
C PRO A 183 16.01 -4.62 -13.68
N ASP A 184 16.53 -5.49 -14.54
CA ASP A 184 17.53 -5.09 -15.54
C ASP A 184 16.88 -4.26 -16.67
N GLY A 185 17.69 -3.82 -17.64
CA GLY A 185 17.18 -2.98 -18.73
C GLY A 185 16.14 -3.67 -19.63
N ILE A 186 16.22 -5.00 -19.78
CA ILE A 186 15.29 -5.77 -20.61
C ILE A 186 13.99 -6.00 -19.84
N GLU A 187 14.09 -6.46 -18.59
CA GLU A 187 12.92 -6.65 -17.72
C GLU A 187 12.17 -5.33 -17.51
N LEU A 188 12.90 -4.22 -17.30
CA LEU A 188 12.30 -2.89 -17.18
C LEU A 188 11.59 -2.45 -18.47
N LEU A 189 12.18 -2.68 -19.64
CA LEU A 189 11.54 -2.35 -20.91
C LEU A 189 10.24 -3.15 -21.09
N ASN A 190 10.27 -4.45 -20.81
CA ASN A 190 9.07 -5.29 -20.87
C ASN A 190 7.97 -4.75 -19.96
N ILE A 191 8.31 -4.38 -18.72
CA ILE A 191 7.36 -3.78 -17.76
C ILE A 191 6.76 -2.47 -18.30
N LEU A 192 7.56 -1.62 -18.93
CA LEU A 192 7.10 -0.35 -19.49
C LEU A 192 6.15 -0.53 -20.69
N GLU A 193 6.26 -1.64 -21.40
CA GLU A 193 5.43 -1.98 -22.57
C GLU A 193 4.13 -2.71 -22.19
N LEU A 194 4.02 -3.24 -20.97
CA LEU A 194 2.84 -3.96 -20.51
C LEU A 194 1.59 -3.08 -20.59
N GLN A 195 0.63 -3.56 -21.37
CA GLN A 195 -0.73 -3.04 -21.35
C GLN A 195 -1.54 -3.81 -20.31
N PRO A 196 -2.53 -3.19 -19.67
CA PRO A 196 -3.32 -3.89 -18.67
C PRO A 196 -4.08 -5.12 -19.18
N THR A 197 -4.30 -5.21 -20.48
CA THR A 197 -4.98 -6.34 -21.14
C THR A 197 -4.01 -7.40 -21.67
N SER A 198 -2.70 -7.19 -21.58
CA SER A 198 -1.68 -8.12 -22.09
C SER A 198 -1.34 -9.21 -21.06
N SER A 199 -1.22 -10.46 -21.51
CA SER A 199 -0.81 -11.57 -20.65
C SER A 199 0.55 -11.28 -20.04
N SER A 200 0.69 -11.45 -18.72
CA SER A 200 1.92 -11.16 -17.99
C SER A 200 2.10 -12.17 -16.88
N SER A 201 3.30 -12.64 -16.59
CA SER A 201 3.51 -13.46 -15.39
C SER A 201 3.11 -12.72 -14.10
N VAL A 202 2.82 -13.46 -13.02
CA VAL A 202 2.59 -12.89 -11.67
C VAL A 202 3.73 -11.94 -11.27
N ARG A 203 4.97 -12.29 -11.62
CA ARG A 203 6.14 -11.46 -11.34
C ARG A 203 6.08 -10.12 -12.08
N GLU A 204 5.78 -10.14 -13.38
CA GLU A 204 5.68 -8.93 -14.20
C GLU A 204 4.57 -8.01 -13.69
N ASN A 205 3.42 -8.57 -13.30
CA ASN A 205 2.32 -7.81 -12.71
C ASN A 205 2.76 -7.13 -11.40
N VAL A 206 3.39 -7.85 -10.48
CA VAL A 206 3.89 -7.26 -9.22
C VAL A 206 4.96 -6.21 -9.50
N LEU A 207 5.89 -6.46 -10.42
CA LEU A 207 6.91 -5.47 -10.79
C LEU A 207 6.30 -4.21 -11.42
N ALA A 208 5.20 -4.31 -12.15
CA ALA A 208 4.48 -3.15 -12.67
C ALA A 208 4.00 -2.24 -11.54
N HIS A 209 3.54 -2.79 -10.41
CA HIS A 209 3.19 -2.01 -9.22
C HIS A 209 4.41 -1.34 -8.58
N LEU A 210 5.49 -2.10 -8.37
CA LEU A 210 6.67 -1.58 -7.67
C LEU A 210 7.39 -0.50 -8.49
N VAL A 211 7.66 -0.80 -9.77
CA VAL A 211 8.26 0.15 -10.71
C VAL A 211 7.31 1.32 -10.93
N GLY A 212 6.01 1.04 -11.08
CA GLY A 212 4.95 2.02 -11.22
C GLY A 212 4.98 3.07 -10.13
N TRP A 213 4.89 2.62 -8.89
CA TRP A 213 5.00 3.48 -7.71
C TRP A 213 6.28 4.33 -7.77
N ALA A 214 7.44 3.73 -8.04
CA ALA A 214 8.70 4.45 -7.99
C ALA A 214 8.78 5.56 -9.05
N LEU A 215 8.29 5.29 -10.28
CA LEU A 215 8.27 6.26 -11.36
C LEU A 215 7.27 7.39 -11.10
N VAL A 216 6.04 7.04 -10.71
CA VAL A 216 4.97 8.00 -10.41
C VAL A 216 5.31 8.86 -9.18
N PHE A 217 5.91 8.28 -8.14
CA PHE A 217 6.40 9.02 -6.98
C PHE A 217 7.50 10.03 -7.35
N ASP A 218 8.41 9.67 -8.26
CA ASP A 218 9.42 10.63 -8.74
C ASP A 218 8.80 11.77 -9.54
N LEU A 219 7.85 11.44 -10.42
CA LEU A 219 7.11 12.41 -11.25
C LEU A 219 6.29 13.38 -10.39
N TRP A 220 5.57 12.87 -9.40
CA TRP A 220 4.81 13.67 -8.45
C TRP A 220 5.71 14.66 -7.71
N ARG A 221 6.86 14.19 -7.21
CA ARG A 221 7.85 15.05 -6.54
C ARG A 221 8.51 16.07 -7.46
N GLU A 222 8.79 15.71 -8.71
CA GLU A 222 9.43 16.61 -9.68
C GLU A 222 8.49 17.72 -10.12
N THR A 223 7.23 17.37 -10.41
CA THR A 223 6.23 18.30 -10.95
C THR A 223 5.57 19.17 -9.88
N HIS A 224 5.57 18.75 -8.62
CA HIS A 224 4.86 19.42 -7.52
C HIS A 224 3.36 19.63 -7.80
N SER A 225 2.76 18.71 -8.58
CA SER A 225 1.36 18.74 -9.00
C SER A 225 0.63 17.52 -8.44
N ASP A 226 -0.62 17.67 -8.02
CA ASP A 226 -1.51 16.54 -7.70
C ASP A 226 -2.32 16.03 -8.90
N ASP A 227 -2.15 16.64 -10.08
CA ASP A 227 -2.77 16.21 -11.34
C ASP A 227 -1.90 15.18 -12.06
N TRP A 228 -2.44 13.96 -12.23
CA TRP A 228 -1.71 12.84 -12.85
C TRP A 228 -1.45 13.03 -14.35
N HIS A 229 -2.25 13.85 -15.05
CA HIS A 229 -1.97 14.18 -16.46
C HIS A 229 -0.66 14.97 -16.59
N VAL A 230 -0.31 15.79 -15.58
CA VAL A 230 0.97 16.50 -15.53
C VAL A 230 2.13 15.52 -15.36
N TRP A 231 1.93 14.45 -14.60
CA TRP A 231 2.94 13.40 -14.44
C TRP A 231 3.13 12.62 -15.74
N GLN A 232 2.04 12.24 -16.39
CA GLN A 232 2.06 11.56 -17.68
C GLN A 232 2.80 12.40 -18.73
N ALA A 233 2.49 13.70 -18.83
CA ALA A 233 3.15 14.61 -19.76
C ALA A 233 4.64 14.86 -19.45
N ALA A 234 5.05 14.69 -18.19
CA ALA A 234 6.44 14.87 -17.76
C ALA A 234 7.33 13.62 -17.94
N PHE A 235 6.73 12.46 -18.23
CA PHE A 235 7.50 11.26 -18.57
C PHE A 235 8.03 11.36 -20.01
N ASP A 236 9.29 11.02 -20.23
CA ASP A 236 9.88 11.04 -21.58
C ASP A 236 9.49 9.75 -22.34
N TRP A 237 8.38 9.84 -23.07
CA TRP A 237 7.85 8.77 -23.91
C TRP A 237 8.68 8.50 -25.18
N GLU A 238 9.57 9.41 -25.58
CA GLU A 238 10.48 9.18 -26.71
C GLU A 238 11.63 8.26 -26.30
N HIS A 239 12.05 8.33 -25.03
CA HIS A 239 13.14 7.52 -24.47
C HIS A 239 12.75 6.84 -23.14
N PRO A 240 11.69 6.00 -23.13
CA PRO A 240 11.03 5.54 -21.90
C PRO A 240 11.95 4.74 -20.98
N LEU A 241 12.81 3.87 -21.54
CA LEU A 241 13.75 3.09 -20.75
C LEU A 241 14.80 3.98 -20.05
N GLN A 242 15.31 4.99 -20.76
CA GLN A 242 16.35 5.88 -20.23
C GLN A 242 15.76 6.75 -19.12
N ASP A 243 14.55 7.25 -19.31
CA ASP A 243 13.86 8.05 -18.30
C ASP A 243 13.51 7.22 -17.06
N ALA A 244 12.94 6.02 -17.26
CA ALA A 244 12.65 5.11 -16.17
C ALA A 244 13.91 4.76 -15.36
N GLN A 245 15.04 4.48 -16.02
CA GLN A 245 16.31 4.22 -15.34
C GLN A 245 16.79 5.42 -14.52
N ARG A 246 16.70 6.63 -15.09
CA ARG A 246 17.07 7.89 -14.41
C ARG A 246 16.21 8.12 -13.17
N ARG A 247 14.89 7.96 -13.28
CA ARG A 247 13.93 8.14 -12.17
C ARG A 247 14.11 7.10 -11.08
N LEU A 248 14.26 5.82 -11.44
CA LEU A 248 14.59 4.75 -10.49
C LEU A 248 15.92 5.02 -9.76
N ASN A 249 16.96 5.51 -10.46
CA ASN A 249 18.23 5.88 -9.82
C ASN A 249 18.06 6.97 -8.76
N ARG A 250 17.20 7.97 -9.03
CA ARG A 250 16.88 9.04 -8.08
C ARG A 250 16.11 8.51 -6.88
N VAL A 251 14.99 7.82 -7.08
CA VAL A 251 14.09 7.35 -6.01
C VAL A 251 14.73 6.31 -5.12
N LEU A 252 15.49 5.38 -5.71
CA LEU A 252 16.13 4.30 -4.95
C LEU A 252 17.40 4.75 -4.22
N SER A 253 17.78 6.04 -4.28
CA SER A 253 18.87 6.59 -3.45
C SER A 253 18.55 6.46 -1.96
N THR A 254 19.56 6.15 -1.14
CA THR A 254 19.42 6.06 0.34
C THR A 254 19.11 7.41 1.00
N ALA A 255 19.25 8.52 0.27
CA ALA A 255 18.90 9.84 0.78
C ALA A 255 17.39 10.08 0.79
N VAL A 256 16.68 9.56 -0.23
CA VAL A 256 15.24 9.81 -0.43
C VAL A 256 14.38 9.45 0.77
N PRO A 257 14.40 8.22 1.32
CA PRO A 257 13.55 7.89 2.46
C PRO A 257 13.89 8.73 3.70
N ALA A 258 15.17 9.04 3.92
CA ALA A 258 15.59 9.84 5.08
C ALA A 258 15.16 11.31 4.97
N GLU A 259 15.22 11.89 3.77
CA GLU A 259 14.72 13.24 3.49
C GLU A 259 13.19 13.30 3.59
N TRP A 260 12.52 12.31 3.02
CA TRP A 260 11.07 12.16 3.06
C TRP A 260 10.57 12.10 4.51
N LEU A 261 11.05 11.12 5.28
CA LEU A 261 10.67 10.95 6.68
C LEU A 261 10.95 12.20 7.51
N ARG A 262 12.10 12.86 7.31
CA ARG A 262 12.42 14.10 8.04
C ARG A 262 11.40 15.20 7.78
N ALA A 263 10.99 15.39 6.52
CA ALA A 263 9.99 16.38 6.17
C ALA A 263 8.62 16.04 6.76
N ARG A 264 8.20 14.78 6.68
CA ARG A 264 6.89 14.33 7.17
C ARG A 264 6.81 14.36 8.70
N LEU A 265 7.85 13.91 9.40
CA LEU A 265 7.93 13.93 10.87
C LEU A 265 8.04 15.34 11.46
N ALA A 266 8.45 16.34 10.66
CA ALA A 266 8.41 17.75 11.06
C ALA A 266 7.01 18.38 10.94
N SER A 267 6.03 17.68 10.35
CA SER A 267 4.66 18.19 10.22
C SER A 267 3.99 18.37 11.57
N ASN A 268 3.27 19.47 11.76
CA ASN A 268 2.41 19.67 12.94
C ASN A 268 1.20 18.73 12.96
N ASN A 269 0.83 18.15 11.81
CA ASN A 269 -0.30 17.23 11.71
C ASN A 269 0.10 15.82 12.16
N ARG A 270 -0.53 15.33 13.24
CA ARG A 270 -0.30 13.98 13.79
C ARG A 270 -0.56 12.86 12.78
N GLY A 271 -1.64 12.95 12.02
CA GLY A 271 -2.00 11.95 11.00
C GLY A 271 -0.94 11.83 9.92
N VAL A 272 -0.31 12.94 9.52
CA VAL A 272 0.82 12.94 8.56
C VAL A 272 2.03 12.21 9.14
N ARG A 273 2.38 12.46 10.41
CA ARG A 273 3.50 11.78 11.07
C ARG A 273 3.24 10.28 11.21
N LEU A 274 2.02 9.88 11.57
CA LEU A 274 1.63 8.48 11.67
C LEU A 274 1.62 7.77 10.30
N ALA A 275 1.07 8.41 9.26
CA ALA A 275 1.06 7.85 7.91
C ALA A 275 2.49 7.57 7.41
N ALA A 276 3.41 8.50 7.59
CA ALA A 276 4.82 8.34 7.19
C ALA A 276 5.58 7.24 7.94
N LEU A 277 5.09 6.81 9.11
CA LEU A 277 5.74 5.77 9.90
C LEU A 277 5.30 4.35 9.50
N ARG A 278 4.16 4.20 8.83
CA ARG A 278 3.68 2.89 8.36
C ARG A 278 4.70 2.26 7.42
N GLY A 279 5.02 0.98 7.63
CA GLY A 279 5.98 0.25 6.81
C GLY A 279 7.44 0.73 6.91
N SER A 280 7.75 1.86 7.57
CA SER A 280 9.09 2.47 7.57
C SER A 280 10.20 1.54 8.08
N TRP A 281 9.84 0.55 8.91
CA TRP A 281 10.73 -0.52 9.35
C TRP A 281 11.35 -1.35 8.21
N LYS A 282 10.66 -1.49 7.07
CA LYS A 282 11.13 -2.23 5.90
C LYS A 282 12.31 -1.56 5.19
N ILE A 283 12.51 -0.25 5.38
CA ILE A 283 13.58 0.51 4.73
C ILE A 283 14.97 0.09 5.25
N ALA A 284 15.05 -0.34 6.52
CA ALA A 284 16.22 -0.95 7.15
C ALA A 284 17.57 -0.28 6.80
N CYS A 285 17.63 1.06 6.89
CA CYS A 285 18.79 1.87 6.53
C CYS A 285 19.30 2.73 7.71
N PRO A 286 20.63 2.81 7.98
CA PRO A 286 21.16 3.61 9.09
C PRO A 286 20.83 5.10 9.05
N LYS A 287 20.70 5.68 7.84
CA LYS A 287 20.28 7.08 7.67
C LYS A 287 18.85 7.30 8.17
N VAL A 288 17.95 6.37 7.85
CA VAL A 288 16.57 6.37 8.35
C VAL A 288 16.56 6.14 9.85
N GLY A 289 17.38 5.24 10.37
CA GLY A 289 17.50 5.02 11.81
C GLY A 289 17.89 6.27 12.59
N THR A 290 18.82 7.06 12.05
CA THR A 290 19.16 8.37 12.63
C THR A 290 17.95 9.32 12.64
N VAL A 291 17.16 9.35 11.57
CA VAL A 291 15.95 10.19 11.49
C VAL A 291 14.91 9.75 12.52
N LEU A 292 14.60 8.44 12.59
CA LEU A 292 13.60 7.91 13.53
C LEU A 292 14.03 8.13 14.99
N LEU A 293 15.31 7.91 15.32
CA LEU A 293 15.81 8.13 16.68
C LEU A 293 15.77 9.60 17.09
N ASN A 294 16.14 10.51 16.21
CA ASN A 294 16.06 11.96 16.48
C ASN A 294 14.60 12.40 16.66
N ALA A 295 13.69 11.88 15.82
CA ALA A 295 12.27 12.15 15.96
C ALA A 295 11.71 11.60 17.29
N LEU A 296 12.12 10.40 17.71
CA LEU A 296 11.68 9.80 18.97
C LEU A 296 12.06 10.62 20.21
N GLU A 297 13.22 11.30 20.17
CA GLU A 297 13.68 12.17 21.25
C GLU A 297 12.87 13.48 21.36
N GLN A 298 12.37 13.98 20.23
CA GLN A 298 11.70 15.28 20.12
C GLN A 298 10.17 15.17 20.19
N GLU A 299 9.63 14.01 19.82
CA GLU A 299 8.19 13.81 19.74
C GLU A 299 7.55 13.85 21.13
N THR A 300 6.40 14.52 21.20
CA THR A 300 5.63 14.73 22.43
C THR A 300 4.30 14.00 22.42
N ASP A 301 3.76 13.68 21.24
CA ASP A 301 2.54 12.90 21.09
C ASP A 301 2.77 11.40 21.36
N SER A 302 2.02 10.84 22.30
CA SER A 302 2.21 9.45 22.73
C SER A 302 2.00 8.43 21.61
N GLU A 303 1.02 8.63 20.72
CA GLU A 303 0.77 7.67 19.63
C GLU A 303 1.92 7.66 18.63
N VAL A 304 2.43 8.84 18.27
CA VAL A 304 3.56 8.96 17.35
C VAL A 304 4.83 8.39 17.98
N ARG A 305 5.07 8.62 19.29
CA ARG A 305 6.20 8.00 20.00
C ARG A 305 6.15 6.48 20.01
N VAL A 306 4.96 5.90 20.20
CA VAL A 306 4.77 4.44 20.13
C VAL A 306 5.03 3.95 18.71
N ALA A 307 4.50 4.62 17.69
CA ALA A 307 4.74 4.27 16.29
C ALA A 307 6.23 4.29 15.92
N LEU A 308 6.95 5.35 16.32
CA LEU A 308 8.40 5.47 16.15
C LEU A 308 9.14 4.32 16.83
N ALA A 309 8.80 4.03 18.08
CA ALA A 309 9.45 2.98 18.86
C ALA A 309 9.23 1.58 18.25
N ILE A 310 8.01 1.26 17.82
CA ILE A 310 7.70 -0.01 17.15
C ILE A 310 8.50 -0.14 15.86
N ASN A 311 8.52 0.89 15.00
CA ASN A 311 9.25 0.85 13.73
C ASN A 311 10.77 0.74 13.94
N ILE A 312 11.33 1.40 14.96
CA ILE A 312 12.75 1.26 15.32
C ILE A 312 13.07 -0.18 15.73
N LEU A 313 12.23 -0.81 16.56
CA LEU A 313 12.43 -2.20 17.00
C LEU A 313 12.27 -3.19 15.84
N ALA A 314 11.25 -3.00 15.00
CA ALA A 314 10.96 -3.86 13.85
C ALA A 314 12.04 -3.78 12.76
N SER A 315 12.72 -2.64 12.62
CA SER A 315 13.82 -2.45 11.65
C SER A 315 15.04 -3.35 11.92
N GLY A 316 15.14 -3.90 13.13
CA GLY A 316 16.24 -4.76 13.56
C GLY A 316 17.62 -4.14 13.28
N LYS A 317 18.57 -4.96 12.79
CA LYS A 317 19.97 -4.54 12.56
C LYS A 317 20.12 -3.46 11.50
N GLY A 318 19.15 -3.25 10.62
CA GLY A 318 19.22 -2.25 9.55
C GLY A 318 19.24 -0.81 10.05
N ILE A 319 18.81 -0.58 11.30
CA ILE A 319 18.64 0.77 11.86
C ILE A 319 19.94 1.41 12.35
N ALA A 320 20.98 0.62 12.58
CA ALA A 320 22.25 1.09 13.13
C ALA A 320 23.44 0.35 12.53
N SER A 321 24.55 1.06 12.29
CA SER A 321 25.78 0.48 11.72
C SER A 321 26.63 -0.30 12.73
N THR A 322 26.35 -0.20 14.03
CA THR A 322 27.11 -0.85 15.10
C THR A 322 26.20 -1.53 16.11
N SER A 323 26.66 -2.61 16.73
CA SER A 323 25.91 -3.31 17.78
C SER A 323 25.63 -2.40 18.98
N ALA A 324 26.56 -1.52 19.34
CA ALA A 324 26.36 -0.55 20.42
C ALA A 324 25.26 0.47 20.07
N GLY A 325 25.25 0.98 18.84
CA GLY A 325 24.19 1.88 18.36
C GLY A 325 22.82 1.18 18.31
N LEU A 326 22.79 -0.09 17.91
CA LEU A 326 21.56 -0.89 17.90
C LEU A 326 21.00 -1.09 19.31
N LEU A 327 21.85 -1.44 20.28
CA LEU A 327 21.45 -1.57 21.68
C LEU A 327 20.89 -0.25 22.22
N GLN A 328 21.56 0.87 21.94
CA GLN A 328 21.08 2.19 22.34
C GLN A 328 19.73 2.54 21.72
N ALA A 329 19.54 2.23 20.43
CA ALA A 329 18.27 2.44 19.73
C ALA A 329 17.14 1.64 20.37
N HIS A 330 17.38 0.36 20.67
CA HIS A 330 16.41 -0.52 21.31
C HIS A 330 16.07 -0.04 22.73
N GLU A 331 17.05 0.36 23.55
CA GLU A 331 16.79 0.89 24.89
C GLU A 331 15.92 2.16 24.85
N ARG A 332 16.19 3.06 23.90
CA ARG A 332 15.39 4.28 23.72
C ARG A 332 13.96 3.97 23.28
N ALA A 333 13.79 3.05 22.34
CA ALA A 333 12.48 2.60 21.89
C ALA A 333 11.69 1.94 23.03
N LYS A 334 12.30 1.02 23.79
CA LYS A 334 11.68 0.41 24.98
C LYS A 334 11.25 1.45 25.99
N LEU A 335 12.12 2.41 26.31
CA LEU A 335 11.79 3.49 27.25
C LEU A 335 10.61 4.35 26.77
N ALA A 336 10.53 4.61 25.46
CA ALA A 336 9.42 5.35 24.88
C ALA A 336 8.10 4.58 24.97
N LEU A 337 8.09 3.27 24.70
CA LEU A 337 6.91 2.42 24.87
C LEU A 337 6.41 2.42 26.32
N THR A 338 7.31 2.34 27.30
CA THR A 338 6.94 2.35 28.72
C THR A 338 6.34 3.70 29.18
N ARG A 339 6.73 4.80 28.54
CA ARG A 339 6.38 6.17 28.98
C ARG A 339 5.24 6.82 28.19
N SER A 340 4.73 6.18 27.15
CA SER A 340 3.79 6.78 26.20
C SER A 340 2.45 6.03 26.26
N PRO A 341 1.49 6.46 27.09
CA PRO A 341 0.20 5.80 27.16
C PRO A 341 -0.60 6.03 25.88
N LEU A 342 -1.28 4.98 25.39
CA LEU A 342 -2.20 5.07 24.27
C LEU A 342 -3.63 5.34 24.74
N PRO A 343 -4.44 6.08 23.96
CA PRO A 343 -5.82 6.39 24.33
C PRO A 343 -6.75 5.18 24.24
N ILE A 344 -6.45 4.22 23.35
CA ILE A 344 -7.23 2.99 23.18
C ILE A 344 -6.76 1.96 24.21
N PRO A 345 -7.61 1.50 25.16
CA PRO A 345 -7.19 0.62 26.24
C PRO A 345 -6.60 -0.71 25.78
N SER A 346 -7.16 -1.31 24.72
CA SER A 346 -6.65 -2.56 24.14
C SER A 346 -5.25 -2.40 23.54
N GLU A 347 -5.01 -1.32 22.79
CA GLU A 347 -3.68 -1.02 22.25
C GLU A 347 -2.69 -0.70 23.38
N ASN A 348 -3.10 0.05 24.41
CA ASN A 348 -2.25 0.35 25.56
C ASN A 348 -1.83 -0.93 26.32
N LEU A 349 -2.75 -1.88 26.48
CA LEU A 349 -2.45 -3.20 27.03
C LEU A 349 -1.50 -4.00 26.13
N ALA A 350 -1.68 -3.91 24.80
CA ALA A 350 -0.78 -4.55 23.85
C ALA A 350 0.65 -3.97 23.95
N VAL A 351 0.81 -2.66 24.11
CA VAL A 351 2.13 -2.04 24.36
C VAL A 351 2.77 -2.59 25.64
N GLN A 352 2.01 -2.71 26.73
CA GLN A 352 2.52 -3.27 27.99
C GLN A 352 2.99 -4.72 27.81
N ARG A 353 2.21 -5.55 27.11
CA ARG A 353 2.58 -6.93 26.79
C ARG A 353 3.83 -7.00 25.92
N LEU A 354 3.94 -6.12 24.92
CA LEU A 354 5.13 -6.03 24.07
C LEU A 354 6.37 -5.66 24.90
N VAL A 355 6.27 -4.69 25.80
CA VAL A 355 7.37 -4.30 26.69
C VAL A 355 7.80 -5.46 27.59
N LEU A 356 6.87 -6.20 28.19
CA LEU A 356 7.17 -7.37 29.02
C LEU A 356 7.90 -8.46 28.22
N ALA A 357 7.41 -8.77 27.02
CA ALA A 357 8.05 -9.75 26.15
C ALA A 357 9.48 -9.36 25.76
N LEU A 358 9.77 -8.06 25.63
CA LEU A 358 11.11 -7.54 25.34
C LEU A 358 12.07 -7.58 26.55
N VAL A 359 11.54 -7.74 27.77
CA VAL A 359 12.32 -7.84 29.02
C VAL A 359 12.58 -9.31 29.39
N ASP A 360 11.55 -10.16 29.27
CA ASP A 360 11.56 -11.51 29.84
C ASP A 360 12.06 -12.61 28.89
N ALA A 361 12.15 -12.34 27.58
CA ALA A 361 12.49 -13.35 26.58
C ALA A 361 13.80 -13.07 25.82
N ALA A 362 14.45 -14.14 25.37
CA ALA A 362 15.39 -14.02 24.25
C ALA A 362 14.62 -13.50 23.02
N PRO A 363 15.22 -12.63 22.19
CA PRO A 363 14.54 -12.06 21.02
C PRO A 363 13.88 -13.16 20.17
N GLY A 364 12.56 -13.06 19.97
CA GLY A 364 11.80 -13.95 19.07
C GLY A 364 11.22 -15.24 19.68
N THR A 365 11.27 -15.45 21.00
CA THR A 365 10.77 -16.69 21.61
C THR A 365 9.45 -16.57 22.38
N ASP A 366 8.91 -15.36 22.58
CA ASP A 366 7.64 -15.19 23.30
C ASP A 366 6.45 -15.14 22.32
N PRO A 367 5.55 -16.14 22.33
CA PRO A 367 4.34 -16.14 21.49
C PRO A 367 3.42 -14.95 21.76
N ASN A 368 3.49 -14.31 22.95
CA ASN A 368 2.70 -13.14 23.28
C ASN A 368 3.17 -11.86 22.57
N ALA A 369 4.44 -11.80 22.14
CA ALA A 369 4.97 -10.66 21.40
C ALA A 369 4.29 -10.50 20.04
N GLY A 370 4.06 -11.62 19.33
CA GLY A 370 3.36 -11.62 18.04
C GLY A 370 1.92 -11.10 18.18
N ALA A 371 1.15 -11.66 19.13
CA ALA A 371 -0.22 -11.21 19.37
C ALA A 371 -0.31 -9.73 19.81
N ALA A 372 0.68 -9.25 20.57
CA ALA A 372 0.79 -7.83 20.93
C ALA A 372 1.09 -6.95 19.72
N LEU A 373 2.01 -7.34 18.84
CA LEU A 373 2.31 -6.62 17.61
C LEU A 373 1.12 -6.59 16.65
N GLU A 374 0.38 -7.68 16.51
CA GLU A 374 -0.86 -7.71 15.72
C GLU A 374 -1.94 -6.80 16.28
N SER A 375 -2.05 -6.70 17.61
CA SER A 375 -2.96 -5.74 18.25
C SER A 375 -2.52 -4.28 18.04
N LEU A 376 -1.29 -4.05 17.58
CA LEU A 376 -0.69 -2.75 17.30
C LEU A 376 -0.47 -2.52 15.80
N ARG A 377 -1.09 -3.33 14.94
CA ARG A 377 -0.92 -3.33 13.48
C ARG A 377 -1.04 -1.93 12.85
N ARG A 378 -1.93 -1.09 13.37
CA ARG A 378 -2.14 0.33 12.96
C ARG A 378 -0.85 1.17 12.96
N PHE A 379 0.14 0.83 13.77
CA PHE A 379 1.36 1.63 13.95
C PHE A 379 2.52 1.23 13.04
N TRP A 380 2.46 0.07 12.38
CA TRP A 380 3.62 -0.48 11.66
C TRP A 380 3.28 -1.18 10.35
N ASP A 381 2.08 -1.74 10.22
CA ASP A 381 1.70 -2.46 9.02
C ASP A 381 1.45 -1.49 7.86
N GLU A 382 1.80 -1.96 6.67
CA GLU A 382 1.65 -1.25 5.40
C GLU A 382 0.45 -1.82 4.64
#